data_AF-A0A812PHT3-F1
#
_entry.id   AF-A0A812PHT3-F1
#
_cell.length_a   1.000
_cell.length_b   1.000
_cell.length_c   1.000
_cell.angle_alpha   90.00
_cell.angle_beta   90.00
_cell.angle_gamma   90.00
#
_symmetry.space_group_name_H-M   'P 1'
#
loop_
_entity.id
_entity.type
_entity.pdbx_description
1 polymer ?
#
loop_
_entity_poly.entity_id
_entity_poly.type
_entity_poly.pdbx_seq_one_letter_code
_entity_poly.pdbx_strand_id
1 'polypeptide(L)'
;DAPAYENLRREAVSLRLENDELTEKVAELEEARAEYVAQEEQFTAKLNANGGFFAHEDEVVNMTGKIREVDYKIAGLRHKHYHNIKDVGSLKRTMSLIEKRGEVTTVIDKVNDALERGEVLDEEGPEAQSLADLVNRLRRESEKVWPKISSYEQDIANFSKN
;
A
#
# COMPACT_ATOMS: atom_id res chain seq x y z
N ASP A 1 11.13 -0.25 22.55
CA ASP A 1 10.81 -0.13 21.11
C ASP A 1 10.74 -1.44 20.32
N ALA A 2 11.53 -2.47 20.64
CA ALA A 2 11.49 -3.75 19.89
C ALA A 2 10.10 -4.42 19.79
N PRO A 3 9.26 -4.47 20.85
CA PRO A 3 7.92 -5.06 20.73
C PRO A 3 6.98 -4.27 19.82
N ALA A 4 7.07 -2.94 19.85
CA ALA A 4 6.26 -2.08 18.99
C ALA A 4 6.65 -2.24 17.52
N TYR A 5 7.96 -2.27 17.23
CA TYR A 5 8.45 -2.51 15.87
C TYR A 5 7.99 -3.86 15.31
N GLU A 6 8.11 -4.94 16.09
CA GLU A 6 7.68 -6.28 15.64
C GLU A 6 6.16 -6.37 15.44
N ASN A 7 5.36 -5.67 16.25
CA ASN A 7 3.92 -5.59 16.03
C ASN A 7 3.60 -4.87 14.70
N LEU A 8 4.26 -3.74 14.42
CA LEU A 8 4.08 -3.02 13.14
C LEU A 8 4.50 -3.87 11.94
N ARG A 9 5.59 -4.64 12.10
CA ARG A 9 6.09 -5.55 11.07
C ARG A 9 5.08 -6.67 10.77
N ARG A 10 4.53 -7.30 11.80
CA ARG A 10 3.49 -8.34 11.66
C ARG A 10 2.25 -7.79 10.98
N GLU A 11 1.80 -6.60 11.38
CA GLU A 11 0.64 -5.94 10.78
C GLU A 11 0.87 -5.64 9.30
N ALA A 12 2.04 -5.11 8.94
CA ALA A 12 2.39 -4.84 7.56
C ALA A 12 2.46 -6.11 6.69
N VAL A 13 2.83 -7.26 7.28
CA VAL A 13 2.79 -8.56 6.59
C VAL A 13 1.34 -9.05 6.47
N SER A 14 0.55 -8.94 7.53
CA SER A 14 -0.87 -9.33 7.53
C SER A 14 -1.66 -8.60 6.45
N LEU A 15 -1.52 -7.27 6.36
CA LEU A 15 -2.19 -6.45 5.34
C LEU A 15 -1.74 -6.77 3.91
N ARG A 16 -0.50 -7.24 3.73
CA ARG A 16 -0.01 -7.70 2.42
C ARG A 16 -0.66 -9.02 2.01
N LEU A 17 -0.70 -9.99 2.91
CA LEU A 17 -1.38 -11.27 2.66
C LEU A 17 -2.87 -11.04 2.37
N GLU A 18 -3.51 -10.16 3.14
CA GLU A 18 -4.89 -9.78 2.88
C GLU A 18 -5.05 -9.15 1.48
N ASN A 19 -4.11 -8.31 1.03
CA ASN A 19 -4.17 -7.74 -0.32
C ASN A 19 -4.02 -8.78 -1.42
N ASP A 20 -3.18 -9.79 -1.22
CA ASP A 20 -3.02 -10.90 -2.15
C ASP A 20 -4.35 -11.67 -2.26
N GLU A 21 -4.99 -11.97 -1.13
CA GLU A 21 -6.33 -12.59 -1.10
C GLU A 21 -7.41 -11.71 -1.74
N LEU A 22 -7.38 -10.39 -1.51
CA LEU A 22 -8.33 -9.46 -2.14
C LEU A 22 -8.16 -9.44 -3.65
N THR A 23 -6.92 -9.51 -4.13
CA THR A 23 -6.61 -9.54 -5.57
C THR A 23 -7.16 -10.82 -6.21
N GLU A 24 -6.95 -11.97 -5.56
CA GLU A 24 -7.50 -13.26 -6.00
C GLU A 24 -9.03 -13.23 -6.06
N LYS A 25 -9.69 -12.78 -4.98
CA LYS A 25 -11.17 -12.65 -4.93
C LYS A 25 -11.73 -11.69 -5.99
N VAL A 26 -11.01 -10.60 -6.29
CA VAL A 26 -11.41 -9.69 -7.37
C VAL A 26 -11.32 -10.39 -8.72
N ALA A 27 -10.27 -11.16 -8.98
CA ALA A 27 -10.12 -11.91 -10.22
C ALA A 27 -11.23 -12.96 -10.40
N GLU A 28 -11.56 -13.71 -9.35
CA GLU A 28 -12.68 -14.67 -9.35
C GLU A 28 -14.03 -13.99 -9.67
N LEU A 29 -14.28 -12.83 -9.06
CA LEU A 29 -15.49 -12.06 -9.32
C LEU A 29 -15.52 -11.46 -10.74
N GLU A 30 -14.38 -11.06 -11.29
CA GLU A 30 -14.27 -10.58 -12.67
C GLU A 30 -14.57 -11.70 -13.68
N GLU A 31 -14.13 -12.93 -13.41
CA GLU A 31 -14.47 -14.11 -14.21
C GLU A 31 -15.98 -14.40 -14.14
N ALA A 32 -16.55 -14.47 -12.93
CA ALA A 32 -17.99 -14.67 -12.75
C ALA A 32 -18.83 -13.56 -13.42
N ARG A 33 -18.36 -12.31 -13.35
CA ARG A 33 -19.00 -11.19 -14.04
C ARG A 33 -19.00 -11.38 -15.56
N ALA A 34 -17.88 -11.82 -16.13
CA ALA A 34 -17.77 -12.07 -17.56
C ALA A 34 -18.74 -13.18 -18.02
N GLU A 35 -18.90 -14.23 -17.21
CA GLU A 35 -19.90 -15.27 -17.47
C GLU A 35 -21.34 -14.74 -17.44
N TYR A 36 -21.68 -13.91 -16.45
CA TYR A 36 -23.02 -13.31 -16.38
C TYR A 36 -23.30 -12.35 -17.53
N VAL A 37 -22.31 -11.57 -17.96
CA VAL A 37 -22.42 -10.72 -19.15
C VAL A 37 -22.67 -11.57 -20.40
N ALA A 38 -21.92 -12.64 -20.60
CA ALA A 38 -22.13 -13.54 -21.73
C ALA A 38 -23.53 -14.21 -21.71
N GLN A 39 -24.04 -14.57 -20.52
CA GLN A 39 -25.40 -15.09 -20.37
C GLN A 39 -26.47 -14.02 -20.65
N GLU A 40 -26.28 -12.79 -20.16
CA GLU A 40 -27.17 -11.66 -20.42
C GLU A 40 -27.25 -11.35 -21.92
N GLU A 41 -26.12 -11.31 -22.63
CA GLU A 41 -26.06 -11.13 -24.08
C GLU A 41 -26.83 -12.23 -24.83
N GLN A 42 -26.71 -13.49 -24.38
CA GLN A 42 -27.46 -14.61 -24.96
C GLN A 42 -28.98 -14.48 -24.75
N PHE A 43 -29.42 -14.07 -23.56
CA PHE A 43 -30.84 -13.85 -23.29
C PHE A 43 -31.38 -12.65 -24.06
N THR A 44 -30.62 -11.55 -24.13
CA THR A 44 -30.95 -10.36 -24.92
C THR A 44 -31.07 -10.69 -26.41
N ALA A 45 -30.19 -11.56 -26.95
CA ALA A 45 -30.31 -12.03 -28.33
C ALA A 45 -31.60 -12.83 -28.58
N LYS A 46 -32.03 -13.68 -27.63
CA LYS A 46 -33.29 -14.44 -27.71
C LYS A 46 -34.52 -13.53 -27.58
N LEU A 47 -34.44 -12.49 -26.76
CA LEU A 47 -35.46 -11.45 -26.59
C LEU A 47 -35.79 -10.74 -27.91
N ASN A 48 -34.76 -10.51 -28.72
CA ASN A 48 -34.88 -9.86 -30.03
C ASN A 48 -35.37 -10.81 -31.16
N ALA A 49 -35.55 -12.11 -30.88
CA ALA A 49 -36.17 -13.04 -31.81
C ALA A 49 -37.71 -12.96 -31.75
N ASN A 50 -38.41 -13.26 -32.86
CA ASN A 50 -39.88 -13.15 -32.95
C ASN A 50 -40.58 -13.88 -31.79
N GLY A 51 -41.36 -13.14 -31.00
CA GLY A 51 -42.13 -13.66 -29.86
C GLY A 51 -41.33 -13.90 -28.57
N GLY A 52 -40.03 -13.58 -28.54
CA GLY A 52 -39.11 -13.88 -27.44
C GLY A 52 -39.18 -12.92 -26.24
N PHE A 53 -39.83 -11.75 -26.37
CA PHE A 53 -39.80 -10.72 -25.33
C PHE A 53 -40.36 -11.20 -23.99
N PHE A 54 -41.61 -11.67 -23.97
CA PHE A 54 -42.26 -12.15 -22.74
C PHE A 54 -41.66 -13.45 -22.18
N ALA A 55 -40.83 -14.16 -22.95
CA ALA A 55 -40.24 -15.42 -22.55
C ALA A 55 -38.87 -15.29 -21.89
N HIS A 56 -38.17 -14.15 -22.10
CA HIS A 56 -36.77 -13.98 -21.69
C HIS A 56 -36.48 -12.67 -20.92
N GLU A 57 -37.50 -11.84 -20.69
CA GLU A 57 -37.37 -10.58 -19.92
C GLU A 57 -36.86 -10.82 -18.49
N ASP A 58 -37.44 -11.79 -17.79
CA ASP A 58 -37.07 -12.11 -16.41
C ASP A 58 -35.62 -12.60 -16.31
N GLU A 59 -35.12 -13.37 -17.27
CA GLU A 59 -33.74 -13.83 -17.31
C GLU A 59 -32.75 -12.67 -17.51
N VAL A 60 -33.05 -11.71 -18.39
CA VAL A 60 -32.21 -10.51 -18.59
C VAL A 60 -32.19 -9.65 -17.34
N VAL A 61 -33.35 -9.41 -16.72
CA VAL A 61 -33.44 -8.65 -15.46
C VAL A 61 -32.65 -9.34 -14.35
N ASN A 62 -32.76 -10.67 -14.24
CA ASN A 62 -32.02 -11.47 -13.27
C ASN A 62 -30.50 -11.38 -13.51
N MET A 63 -30.02 -11.56 -14.74
CA MET A 63 -28.59 -11.45 -15.04
C MET A 63 -28.06 -10.05 -14.80
N THR A 64 -28.80 -9.01 -15.18
CA THR A 64 -28.46 -7.62 -14.88
C THR A 64 -28.34 -7.38 -13.38
N GLY A 65 -29.23 -7.97 -12.58
CA GLY A 65 -29.18 -7.94 -11.12
C GLY A 65 -27.90 -8.57 -10.56
N LYS A 66 -27.54 -9.77 -11.05
CA LYS A 66 -26.29 -10.47 -10.67
C LYS A 66 -25.04 -9.69 -11.04
N ILE A 67 -24.99 -9.12 -12.26
CA ILE A 67 -23.88 -8.27 -12.71
C ILE A 67 -23.71 -7.08 -11.76
N ARG A 68 -24.81 -6.40 -11.42
CA ARG A 68 -24.79 -5.27 -10.49
C ARG A 68 -24.28 -5.67 -9.10
N GLU A 69 -24.72 -6.80 -8.58
CA GLU A 69 -24.26 -7.33 -7.29
C GLU A 69 -22.76 -7.60 -7.29
N VAL A 70 -22.25 -8.24 -8.35
CA VAL A 70 -20.81 -8.51 -8.50
C VAL A 70 -20.01 -7.21 -8.64
N ASP A 71 -20.52 -6.22 -9.39
CA ASP A 71 -19.88 -4.90 -9.52
C ASP A 71 -19.74 -4.20 -8.16
N TYR A 72 -20.76 -4.25 -7.31
CA TYR A 72 -20.68 -3.70 -5.95
C TYR A 72 -19.65 -4.43 -5.09
N LYS A 73 -19.58 -5.77 -5.20
CA LYS A 73 -18.57 -6.57 -4.48
C LYS A 73 -17.16 -6.21 -4.93
N ILE A 74 -16.90 -6.18 -6.24
CA ILE A 74 -15.60 -5.78 -6.81
C ILE A 74 -15.21 -4.38 -6.34
N ALA A 75 -16.13 -3.40 -6.39
CA ALA A 75 -15.87 -2.05 -5.93
C ALA A 75 -15.48 -2.00 -4.44
N GLY A 76 -16.21 -2.74 -3.58
CA GLY A 76 -15.90 -2.84 -2.16
C GLY A 76 -14.53 -3.47 -1.88
N LEU A 77 -14.19 -4.55 -2.58
CA LEU A 77 -12.89 -5.21 -2.42
C LEU A 77 -11.74 -4.32 -2.91
N ARG A 78 -11.89 -3.66 -4.07
CA ARG A 78 -10.90 -2.71 -4.59
C ARG A 78 -10.69 -1.52 -3.66
N HIS A 79 -11.76 -1.02 -3.05
CA HIS A 79 -11.67 0.05 -2.06
C HIS A 79 -10.86 -0.40 -0.83
N LYS A 80 -11.12 -1.61 -0.32
CA LYS A 80 -10.35 -2.19 0.79
C LYS A 80 -8.88 -2.38 0.43
N HIS A 81 -8.61 -2.93 -0.76
CA HIS A 81 -7.26 -3.13 -1.27
C HIS A 81 -6.46 -1.82 -1.33
N TYR A 82 -7.07 -0.74 -1.81
CA TYR A 82 -6.46 0.59 -1.83
C TYR A 82 -6.10 1.10 -0.43
N HIS A 83 -7.01 0.94 0.54
CA HIS A 83 -6.76 1.32 1.93
C HIS A 83 -5.60 0.54 2.56
N ASN A 84 -5.59 -0.78 2.37
CA ASN A 84 -4.51 -1.63 2.85
C ASN A 84 -3.14 -1.22 2.28
N ILE A 85 -3.06 -0.86 0.98
CA ILE A 85 -1.80 -0.34 0.39
C ILE A 85 -1.33 0.93 1.12
N LYS A 86 -2.25 1.87 1.37
CA LYS A 86 -1.95 3.13 2.05
C LYS A 86 -1.45 2.86 3.47
N ASP A 87 -2.11 1.94 4.19
CA ASP A 87 -1.79 1.60 5.56
C ASP A 87 -0.43 0.90 5.66
N VAL A 88 -0.15 -0.08 4.79
CA VAL A 88 1.20 -0.69 4.66
C VAL A 88 2.27 0.38 4.41
N GLY A 89 1.99 1.36 3.56
CA GLY A 89 2.88 2.50 3.31
C GLY A 89 3.13 3.33 4.58
N SER A 90 2.09 3.57 5.37
CA SER A 90 2.19 4.29 6.65
C SER A 90 3.03 3.52 7.67
N LEU A 91 2.75 2.23 7.85
CA LEU A 91 3.47 1.35 8.77
C LEU A 91 4.96 1.29 8.42
N LYS A 92 5.32 1.18 7.14
CA LYS A 92 6.72 1.21 6.70
C LYS A 92 7.45 2.50 7.05
N ARG A 93 6.79 3.65 6.88
CA ARG A 93 7.37 4.94 7.28
C ARG A 93 7.60 5.01 8.79
N THR A 94 6.64 4.55 9.58
CA THR A 94 6.77 4.50 11.04
C THR A 94 7.89 3.57 11.48
N MET A 95 7.99 2.38 10.90
CA MET A 95 9.08 1.44 11.17
C MET A 95 10.45 2.05 10.84
N SER A 96 10.58 2.68 9.68
CA SER A 96 11.83 3.36 9.30
C SER A 96 12.19 4.51 10.25
N LEU A 97 11.19 5.25 10.75
CA LEU A 97 11.43 6.29 11.75
C LEU A 97 11.94 5.70 13.08
N ILE A 98 11.38 4.58 13.52
CA ILE A 98 11.81 3.88 14.75
C ILE A 98 13.27 3.43 14.60
N GLU A 99 13.63 2.80 13.47
CA GLU A 99 15.01 2.37 13.19
C GLU A 99 15.99 3.54 13.24
N LYS A 100 15.68 4.62 12.51
CA LYS A 100 16.54 5.81 12.47
C LYS A 100 16.68 6.49 13.82
N ARG A 101 15.61 6.52 14.63
CA ARG A 101 15.68 7.00 16.01
C ARG A 101 16.58 6.12 16.86
N GLY A 102 16.47 4.79 16.75
CA GLY A 102 17.34 3.85 17.45
C GLY A 102 18.82 4.02 17.10
N GLU A 103 19.13 4.27 15.82
CA GLU A 103 20.50 4.57 15.38
C GLU A 103 21.05 5.86 16.00
N VAL A 104 20.23 6.92 16.05
CA VAL A 104 20.61 8.19 16.71
C VAL A 104 20.80 7.99 18.21
N THR A 105 19.87 7.31 18.89
CA THR A 105 19.98 7.00 20.32
C THR A 105 21.25 6.20 20.61
N THR A 106 21.61 5.23 19.77
CA THR A 106 22.86 4.46 19.93
C THR A 106 24.10 5.34 19.89
N VAL A 107 24.13 6.36 19.03
CA VAL A 107 25.26 7.32 18.99
C VAL A 107 25.26 8.20 20.24
N ILE A 108 24.09 8.65 20.70
CA ILE A 108 23.96 9.43 21.95
C ILE A 108 24.44 8.62 23.15
N ASP A 109 24.05 7.35 23.25
CA ASP A 109 24.46 6.47 24.35
C ASP A 109 25.98 6.31 24.39
N LYS A 110 26.64 6.12 23.23
CA LYS A 110 28.11 6.06 23.16
C LYS A 110 28.78 7.35 23.65
N VAL A 111 28.24 8.50 23.27
CA VAL A 111 28.73 9.81 23.71
C VAL A 111 28.57 9.97 25.22
N ASN A 112 27.39 9.62 25.75
CA ASN A 112 27.13 9.68 27.19
C ASN A 112 28.05 8.73 27.96
N ASP A 113 28.22 7.50 27.49
CA ASP A 113 29.10 6.51 28.11
C ASP A 113 30.56 6.99 28.15
N ALA A 114 31.05 7.65 27.09
CA ALA A 114 32.39 8.24 27.05
C ALA A 114 32.55 9.38 28.07
N LEU A 115 31.56 10.27 28.15
CA LEU A 115 31.53 11.36 29.12
C LEU A 115 31.46 10.84 30.57
N GLU A 116 30.68 9.79 30.82
CA GLU A 116 30.58 9.15 32.14
C GLU A 116 31.91 8.51 32.58
N ARG A 117 32.71 7.99 31.63
CA ARG A 117 34.07 7.51 31.88
C ARG A 117 35.10 8.63 32.07
N GLY A 118 34.72 9.89 31.87
CA GLY A 118 35.60 11.05 31.95
C GLY A 118 36.52 11.19 30.73
N GLU A 119 36.16 10.56 29.60
CA GLU A 119 36.88 10.68 28.34
C GLU A 119 36.63 12.07 27.73
N VAL A 120 37.67 12.68 27.16
CA VAL A 120 37.53 13.94 26.42
C VAL A 120 37.09 13.60 25.01
N LEU A 121 35.93 14.14 24.60
CA LEU A 121 35.45 14.02 23.22
C LEU A 121 36.30 14.90 22.30
N ASP A 122 36.80 14.30 21.23
CA ASP A 122 37.60 14.96 20.19
C ASP A 122 36.83 14.96 18.85
N GLU A 123 37.08 15.95 18.01
CA GLU A 123 36.50 16.07 16.66
C GLU A 123 36.96 14.94 15.73
N GLU A 124 38.11 14.33 16.00
CA GLU A 124 38.62 13.13 15.31
C GLU A 124 38.35 11.82 16.08
N GLY A 125 37.61 11.90 17.20
CA GLY A 125 37.29 10.77 18.06
C GLY A 125 36.30 9.77 17.45
N PRO A 126 36.23 8.53 17.99
CA PRO A 126 35.36 7.48 17.45
C PRO A 126 33.86 7.83 17.50
N GLU A 127 33.44 8.65 18.46
CA GLU A 127 32.07 9.17 18.56
C GLU A 127 31.75 10.17 17.45
N ALA A 128 32.67 11.11 17.18
CA ALA A 128 32.54 12.09 16.11
C ALA A 128 32.52 11.41 14.73
N GLN A 129 33.39 10.42 14.52
CA GLN A 129 33.40 9.57 13.32
C GLN A 129 32.06 8.83 13.17
N SER A 130 31.55 8.22 14.25
CA SER A 130 30.27 7.51 14.24
C SER A 130 29.09 8.42 13.88
N LEU A 131 29.09 9.66 14.39
CA LEU A 131 28.08 10.67 14.06
C LEU A 131 28.21 11.12 12.59
N ALA A 132 29.42 11.38 12.11
CA ALA A 132 29.67 11.76 10.72
C ALA A 132 29.22 10.66 9.75
N ASP A 133 29.50 9.40 10.06
CA ASP A 133 29.08 8.25 9.27
C ASP A 133 27.54 8.11 9.24
N LEU A 134 26.88 8.30 10.38
CA LEU A 134 25.42 8.29 10.47
C LEU A 134 24.80 9.40 9.61
N VAL A 135 25.30 10.64 9.73
CA VAL A 135 24.82 11.79 8.95
C VAL A 135 25.03 11.56 7.45
N ASN A 136 26.21 11.09 7.05
CA ASN A 136 26.53 10.80 5.65
C ASN A 136 25.63 9.71 5.07
N ARG A 137 25.34 8.65 5.83
CA ARG A 137 24.42 7.60 5.40
C ARG A 137 23.00 8.12 5.23
N LEU A 138 22.47 8.84 6.22
CA LEU A 138 21.12 9.44 6.15
C LEU A 138 20.99 10.43 4.98
N ARG A 139 22.04 11.21 4.71
CA ARG A 139 22.09 12.10 3.55
C ARG A 139 22.04 11.34 2.23
N ARG A 140 22.84 10.30 2.05
CA ARG A 140 22.82 9.46 0.84
C ARG A 140 21.46 8.79 0.62
N GLU A 141 20.80 8.36 1.70
CA GLU A 141 19.44 7.83 1.61
C GLU A 141 18.45 8.90 1.13
N SER A 142 18.53 10.11 1.68
CA SER A 142 17.69 11.23 1.26
C SER A 142 17.89 11.57 -0.23
N GLU A 143 19.15 11.68 -0.66
CA GLU A 143 19.52 11.99 -2.04
C GLU A 143 19.02 10.95 -3.04
N LYS A 144 18.94 9.67 -2.66
CA LYS A 144 18.38 8.60 -3.51
C LYS A 144 16.87 8.74 -3.73
N VAL A 145 16.16 9.28 -2.75
CA VAL A 145 14.68 9.33 -2.76
C VAL A 145 14.18 10.67 -3.29
N TRP A 146 14.94 11.75 -3.10
CA TRP A 146 14.59 13.11 -3.49
C TRP A 146 14.12 13.26 -4.95
N PRO A 147 14.80 12.66 -5.96
CA PRO A 147 14.37 12.80 -7.35
C PRO A 147 12.96 12.24 -7.61
N LYS A 148 12.61 11.14 -6.93
CA LYS A 148 11.26 10.54 -7.05
C LYS A 148 10.21 11.42 -6.41
N ILE A 149 10.51 12.00 -5.24
CA ILE A 149 9.58 12.92 -4.56
C ILE A 149 9.33 14.14 -5.44
N SER A 150 10.39 14.77 -5.97
CA SER A 150 10.24 15.93 -6.85
C SER A 150 9.46 15.61 -8.13
N SER A 151 9.63 14.40 -8.71
CA SER A 151 8.81 13.96 -9.84
C SER A 151 7.33 13.88 -9.46
N TYR A 152 7.00 13.24 -8.33
CA TYR A 152 5.61 13.13 -7.89
C TYR A 152 4.98 14.50 -7.57
N GLU A 153 5.74 15.42 -6.98
CA GLU A 153 5.26 16.78 -6.72
C GLU A 153 4.94 17.52 -8.03
N GLN A 154 5.77 17.35 -9.07
CA GLN A 154 5.51 17.89 -10.40
C GLN A 154 4.26 17.26 -11.03
N ASP A 155 4.13 15.94 -10.96
CA ASP A 155 2.98 15.22 -11.52
C ASP A 155 1.66 15.67 -10.86
N ILE A 156 1.63 15.80 -9.52
CA ILE A 156 0.48 16.29 -8.76
C ILE A 156 0.14 17.75 -9.14
N ALA A 157 1.17 18.60 -9.27
CA ALA A 157 0.99 19.99 -9.65
C ALA A 157 0.45 20.14 -11.07
N ASN A 158 0.83 19.24 -11.98
CA ASN A 158 0.31 19.20 -13.35
C ASN A 158 -1.12 18.66 -13.39
N PHE A 159 -1.44 17.63 -12.59
CA PHE A 159 -2.80 17.08 -12.50
C PHE A 159 -3.80 18.09 -11.93
N SER A 160 -3.37 18.91 -10.95
CA SER A 160 -4.22 19.94 -10.32
C SER A 160 -4.49 21.17 -11.20
N LYS A 161 -3.81 21.29 -12.35
CA LYS A 161 -3.96 22.41 -13.29
C LYS A 161 -4.85 22.09 -14.50
N ASN A 162 -5.22 20.82 -14.69
CA ASN A 162 -6.16 20.34 -15.71
C ASN A 162 -7.53 20.06 -15.09
#